data_AF-A0A374P9F5-F1
#
_entry.id   AF-A0A374P9F5-F1
#
_cell.length_a   1.000
_cell.length_b   1.000
_cell.length_c   1.000
_cell.angle_alpha   90.00
_cell.angle_beta   90.00
_cell.angle_gamma   90.00
#
_symmetry.space_group_name_H-M   'P 1'
#
loop_
_entity.id
_entity.type
_entity.pdbx_description
1 polymer ?
#
loop_
_entity_poly.entity_id
_entity_poly.type
_entity_poly.pdbx_seq_one_letter_code
_entity_poly.pdbx_strand_id
1 'polypeptide(L)'
;MTFGETFHKIKGIEKLLGLKPEFYGWSCLSKIHSLYLYGDYDYEEWWEIQNLRLVMESQDQEYRVTLLFRDVTSFFLAQSTEISGFEIECSEDHAFGDRRNFYIFDFEEGDIRFCCKEIEVEDVLNREAMEAKAKKEVKESDRQSSGMLYQIETWHEVRERFREELDGAVCRMKFGVDDINVPGTAMIPVPDYEGLSDEELYLRLTGLCEPAGELYVITDICYKDGFGPFRLQAEKMEQLVSCHQRIFSELFFDTDAIVISFPMKRVWMFHHSGYIGLFCYKND
;
A
#
# COMPACT_ATOMS: atom_id res chain seq x y z
N MET A 1 15.79 -19.44 -32.15
CA MET A 1 14.56 -19.06 -31.45
C MET A 1 14.63 -17.55 -31.28
N THR A 2 13.63 -16.81 -31.77
CA THR A 2 13.55 -15.37 -31.56
C THR A 2 13.23 -15.07 -30.08
N PHE A 3 13.49 -13.84 -29.61
CA PHE A 3 13.19 -13.48 -28.22
C PHE A 3 11.72 -13.74 -27.85
N GLY A 4 10.79 -13.37 -28.74
CA GLY A 4 9.36 -13.61 -28.56
C GLY A 4 8.99 -15.10 -28.56
N GLU A 5 9.69 -15.94 -29.34
CA GLU A 5 9.49 -17.40 -29.28
C GLU A 5 9.98 -17.99 -27.97
N THR A 6 11.11 -17.51 -27.43
CA THR A 6 11.64 -17.99 -26.13
C THR A 6 10.69 -17.62 -24.98
N PHE A 7 10.15 -16.41 -25.00
CA PHE A 7 9.32 -15.85 -23.92
C PHE A 7 7.81 -15.82 -24.23
N HIS A 8 7.34 -16.68 -25.14
CA HIS A 8 5.93 -16.72 -25.55
C HIS A 8 4.94 -17.01 -24.42
N LYS A 9 5.41 -17.59 -23.31
CA LYS A 9 4.61 -17.84 -22.09
C LYS A 9 4.39 -16.58 -21.25
N ILE A 10 5.14 -15.49 -21.50
CA ILE A 10 4.96 -14.22 -20.80
C ILE A 10 3.81 -13.46 -21.45
N LYS A 11 2.76 -13.21 -20.69
CA LYS A 11 1.56 -12.51 -21.18
C LYS A 11 1.89 -11.06 -21.48
N GLY A 12 1.41 -10.52 -22.59
CA GLY A 12 1.60 -9.11 -22.94
C GLY A 12 2.98 -8.79 -23.53
N ILE A 13 3.84 -9.78 -23.76
CA ILE A 13 5.19 -9.59 -24.31
C ILE A 13 5.18 -8.86 -25.66
N GLU A 14 4.10 -9.01 -26.43
CA GLU A 14 3.88 -8.31 -27.70
C GLU A 14 3.80 -6.79 -27.55
N LYS A 15 3.41 -6.26 -26.39
CA LYS A 15 3.42 -4.81 -26.12
C LYS A 15 4.85 -4.27 -26.12
N LEU A 16 5.75 -5.00 -25.46
CA LEU A 16 7.17 -4.67 -25.38
C LEU A 16 7.81 -4.77 -26.76
N LEU A 17 7.60 -5.88 -27.45
CA LEU A 17 8.16 -6.10 -28.79
C LEU A 17 7.55 -5.17 -29.85
N GLY A 18 6.32 -4.70 -29.65
CA GLY A 18 5.68 -3.70 -30.49
C GLY A 18 6.33 -2.33 -30.36
N LEU A 19 6.73 -1.94 -29.15
CA LEU A 19 7.43 -0.67 -28.91
C LEU A 19 8.93 -0.77 -29.24
N LYS A 20 9.55 -1.90 -28.89
CA LYS A 20 10.99 -2.17 -29.05
C LYS A 20 11.21 -3.54 -29.71
N PRO A 21 11.09 -3.62 -31.05
CA PRO A 21 11.34 -4.84 -31.80
C PRO A 21 12.75 -5.40 -31.63
N GLU A 22 13.72 -4.53 -31.36
CA GLU A 22 15.12 -4.86 -31.10
C GLU A 22 15.40 -5.35 -29.67
N PHE A 23 14.37 -5.47 -28.82
CA PHE A 23 14.54 -5.97 -27.45
C PHE A 23 15.10 -7.39 -27.45
N TYR A 24 16.29 -7.55 -26.88
CA TYR A 24 17.06 -8.80 -26.94
C TYR A 24 17.31 -9.43 -25.58
N GLY A 25 17.02 -8.74 -24.47
CA GLY A 25 17.35 -9.22 -23.14
C GLY A 25 16.74 -8.39 -22.01
N TRP A 26 16.34 -9.07 -20.95
CA TRP A 26 15.85 -8.47 -19.70
C TRP A 26 16.94 -7.65 -18.98
N SER A 27 18.21 -7.92 -19.28
CA SER A 27 19.37 -7.13 -18.84
C SER A 27 19.37 -5.69 -19.36
N CYS A 28 18.58 -5.37 -20.39
CA CYS A 28 18.42 -3.99 -20.87
C CYS A 28 17.65 -3.08 -19.91
N LEU A 29 17.03 -3.62 -18.86
CA LEU A 29 16.32 -2.87 -17.82
C LEU A 29 17.24 -2.70 -16.62
N SER A 30 17.66 -1.48 -16.26
CA SER A 30 18.74 -1.28 -15.26
C SER A 30 18.35 -0.44 -14.05
N LYS A 31 17.14 0.13 -14.02
CA LYS A 31 16.72 0.99 -12.92
C LYS A 31 15.34 0.61 -12.43
N ILE A 32 15.26 0.22 -11.17
CA ILE A 32 13.99 0.00 -10.48
C ILE A 32 13.41 1.37 -10.08
N HIS A 33 12.23 1.68 -10.59
CA HIS A 33 11.46 2.85 -10.18
C HIS A 33 10.50 2.53 -9.04
N SER A 34 9.89 1.34 -9.08
CA SER A 34 9.08 0.85 -7.98
C SER A 34 9.12 -0.67 -7.92
N LEU A 35 9.05 -1.17 -6.70
CA LEU A 35 8.96 -2.58 -6.36
C LEU A 35 7.89 -2.70 -5.27
N TYR A 36 6.83 -3.45 -5.56
CA TYR A 36 5.72 -3.63 -4.62
C TYR A 36 5.35 -5.10 -4.53
N LEU A 37 5.63 -5.70 -3.37
CA LEU A 37 5.25 -7.06 -3.02
C LEU A 37 3.98 -7.01 -2.17
N TYR A 38 2.93 -7.73 -2.56
CA TYR A 38 1.65 -7.72 -1.88
C TYR A 38 1.03 -9.12 -1.84
N GLY A 39 0.27 -9.39 -0.77
CA GLY A 39 -0.53 -10.61 -0.65
C GLY A 39 -1.80 -10.51 -1.49
N ASP A 40 -2.24 -11.65 -2.00
CA ASP A 40 -3.50 -11.84 -2.69
C ASP A 40 -4.03 -13.24 -2.33
N TYR A 41 -5.28 -13.56 -2.66
CA TYR A 41 -5.88 -14.85 -2.36
C TYR A 41 -6.31 -15.56 -3.65
N ASP A 42 -5.74 -16.73 -3.90
CA ASP A 42 -6.17 -17.57 -5.01
C ASP A 42 -7.47 -18.29 -4.61
N TYR A 43 -8.60 -17.83 -5.13
CA TYR A 43 -9.92 -18.40 -4.85
C TYR A 43 -10.20 -19.74 -5.56
N GLU A 44 -9.39 -20.09 -6.56
CA GLU A 44 -9.51 -21.40 -7.22
C GLU A 44 -8.79 -22.46 -6.36
N GLU A 45 -7.63 -22.12 -5.83
CA GLU A 45 -6.76 -23.03 -5.09
C GLU A 45 -6.87 -22.90 -3.55
N TRP A 46 -7.60 -21.91 -3.06
CA TRP A 46 -7.89 -21.63 -1.64
C TRP A 46 -6.64 -21.41 -0.77
N TRP A 47 -5.68 -20.63 -1.26
CA TRP A 47 -4.51 -20.24 -0.47
C TRP A 47 -4.08 -18.79 -0.73
N GLU A 48 -3.32 -18.25 0.22
CA GLU A 48 -2.63 -16.97 0.05
C GLU A 48 -1.50 -17.13 -0.97
N ILE A 49 -1.41 -16.17 -1.90
CA ILE A 49 -0.31 -16.02 -2.83
C ILE A 49 0.37 -14.67 -2.60
N GLN A 50 1.61 -14.54 -3.06
CA GLN A 50 2.33 -13.28 -3.07
C GLN A 50 2.50 -12.85 -4.52
N ASN A 51 2.24 -11.58 -4.81
CA ASN A 51 2.42 -11.00 -6.14
C ASN A 51 3.46 -9.89 -6.05
N LEU A 52 4.26 -9.76 -7.10
CA LEU A 52 5.28 -8.71 -7.21
C LEU A 52 4.98 -7.84 -8.42
N ARG A 53 4.84 -6.54 -8.20
CA ARG A 53 4.79 -5.56 -9.27
C ARG A 53 6.10 -4.78 -9.31
N LEU A 54 6.76 -4.80 -10.46
CA LEU A 54 8.07 -4.20 -10.67
C LEU A 54 8.01 -3.23 -11.85
N VAL A 55 8.42 -1.99 -11.62
CA VAL A 55 8.53 -0.98 -12.66
C VAL A 55 10.00 -0.69 -12.90
N MET A 56 10.45 -0.95 -14.13
CA MET A 56 11.85 -0.75 -14.51
C MET A 56 12.01 0.12 -15.75
N GLU A 57 13.04 0.94 -15.74
CA GLU A 57 13.44 1.80 -16.86
C GLU A 57 14.62 1.17 -17.60
N SER A 58 14.62 1.35 -18.93
CA SER A 58 15.67 0.86 -19.80
C SER A 58 16.98 1.60 -19.59
N GLN A 59 18.10 0.94 -19.88
CA GLN A 59 19.45 1.52 -19.80
C GLN A 59 19.61 2.80 -20.62
N ASP A 60 18.99 2.85 -21.80
CA ASP A 60 18.99 4.00 -22.69
C ASP A 60 17.97 5.09 -22.28
N GLN A 61 17.16 4.84 -21.23
CA GLN A 61 16.10 5.71 -20.70
C GLN A 61 14.99 6.03 -21.72
N GLU A 62 14.89 5.26 -22.79
CA GLU A 62 13.90 5.50 -23.85
C GLU A 62 12.53 4.90 -23.53
N TYR A 63 12.46 3.92 -22.61
CA TYR A 63 11.20 3.30 -22.22
C TYR A 63 11.22 2.76 -20.78
N ARG A 64 10.01 2.51 -20.26
CA ARG A 64 9.78 1.92 -18.95
C ARG A 64 8.76 0.80 -19.07
N VAL A 65 9.02 -0.30 -18.39
CA VAL A 65 8.21 -1.51 -18.40
C VAL A 65 7.62 -1.73 -17.02
N THR A 66 6.34 -2.05 -16.95
CA THR A 66 5.70 -2.55 -15.73
C THR A 66 5.50 -4.06 -15.88
N LEU A 67 6.13 -4.81 -15.00
CA LEU A 67 6.07 -6.27 -14.93
C LEU A 67 5.28 -6.69 -13.69
N LEU A 68 4.39 -7.64 -13.89
CA LEU A 68 3.65 -8.30 -12.82
C LEU A 68 4.07 -9.77 -12.77
N PHE A 69 4.54 -10.21 -11.62
CA PHE A 69 4.87 -11.59 -11.33
C PHE A 69 3.84 -12.14 -10.35
N ARG A 70 3.20 -13.27 -10.68
CA ARG A 70 2.14 -13.88 -9.86
C ARG A 70 2.62 -15.14 -9.15
N ASP A 71 2.13 -15.35 -7.94
CA ASP A 71 2.48 -16.48 -7.07
C ASP A 71 4.01 -16.61 -6.90
N VAL A 72 4.58 -15.52 -6.40
CA VAL A 72 6.00 -15.33 -6.14
C VAL A 72 6.42 -16.13 -4.92
N THR A 73 7.49 -16.91 -5.08
CA THR A 73 8.08 -17.72 -4.01
C THR A 73 9.60 -17.51 -3.96
N SER A 74 10.19 -17.78 -2.79
CA SER A 74 11.64 -17.65 -2.59
C SER A 74 12.20 -16.26 -2.91
N PHE A 75 11.40 -15.21 -2.65
CA PHE A 75 11.80 -13.83 -2.91
C PHE A 75 12.98 -13.40 -2.04
N PHE A 76 14.03 -12.91 -2.69
CA PHE A 76 15.20 -12.33 -2.07
C PHE A 76 15.57 -11.05 -2.82
N LEU A 77 15.87 -10.01 -2.05
CA LEU A 77 16.37 -8.73 -2.53
C LEU A 77 17.48 -8.27 -1.56
N ALA A 78 18.69 -8.09 -2.06
CA ALA A 78 19.81 -7.53 -1.31
C ALA A 78 19.64 -6.00 -1.16
N GLN A 79 20.33 -5.40 -0.18
CA GLN A 79 20.34 -3.94 0.05
C GLN A 79 21.21 -3.18 -0.98
N SER A 80 21.22 -3.64 -2.23
CA SER A 80 21.93 -2.98 -3.33
C SER A 80 21.05 -1.89 -3.92
N THR A 81 21.67 -0.75 -4.26
CA THR A 81 20.97 0.44 -4.76
C THR A 81 20.69 0.39 -6.26
N GLU A 82 21.34 -0.52 -7.00
CA GLU A 82 21.24 -0.60 -8.46
C GLU A 82 21.22 -2.05 -8.92
N ILE A 83 20.13 -2.46 -9.59
CA ILE A 83 20.05 -3.77 -10.24
C ILE A 83 20.34 -3.57 -11.72
N SER A 84 21.45 -4.15 -12.20
CA SER A 84 21.90 -4.11 -13.61
C SER A 84 21.06 -5.00 -14.54
N GLY A 85 19.76 -5.08 -14.28
CA GLY A 85 18.82 -5.99 -14.91
C GLY A 85 18.83 -7.40 -14.35
N PHE A 86 18.05 -8.26 -14.98
CA PHE A 86 17.86 -9.63 -14.55
C PHE A 86 17.75 -10.55 -15.76
N GLU A 87 17.86 -11.85 -15.54
CA GLU A 87 17.53 -12.91 -16.48
C GLU A 87 16.25 -13.61 -16.05
N ILE A 88 15.55 -14.19 -17.03
CA ILE A 88 14.38 -15.03 -16.79
C ILE A 88 14.68 -16.38 -17.42
N GLU A 89 14.80 -17.40 -16.58
CA GLU A 89 14.80 -18.78 -17.02
C GLU A 89 13.36 -19.32 -17.01
N CYS A 90 12.93 -19.84 -18.16
CA CYS A 90 11.67 -20.57 -18.26
C CYS A 90 11.94 -22.03 -17.89
N SER A 91 11.42 -22.48 -16.75
CA SER A 91 11.50 -23.89 -16.39
C SER A 91 10.48 -24.69 -17.20
N GLU A 92 10.96 -25.69 -17.95
CA GLU A 92 10.10 -26.76 -18.49
C GLU A 92 10.06 -27.96 -17.54
N ASP A 93 10.83 -27.92 -16.45
CA ASP A 93 11.04 -29.07 -15.58
C ASP A 93 10.01 -29.08 -14.45
N HIS A 94 9.01 -29.94 -14.60
CA HIS A 94 7.97 -30.20 -13.59
C HIS A 94 8.53 -30.79 -12.27
N ALA A 95 9.83 -31.06 -12.19
CA ALA A 95 10.49 -31.64 -11.02
C ALA A 95 10.44 -30.77 -9.76
N PHE A 96 10.17 -29.45 -9.87
CA PHE A 96 10.13 -28.52 -8.73
C PHE A 96 8.71 -28.11 -8.27
N GLY A 97 7.67 -28.78 -8.79
CA GLY A 97 6.27 -28.55 -8.46
C GLY A 97 5.60 -27.47 -9.31
N ASP A 98 4.27 -27.57 -9.49
CA ASP A 98 3.43 -26.83 -10.46
C ASP A 98 3.37 -25.29 -10.30
N ARG A 99 4.20 -24.70 -9.43
CA ARG A 99 4.21 -23.25 -9.12
C ARG A 99 5.48 -22.51 -9.53
N ARG A 100 6.44 -23.17 -10.18
CA ARG A 100 7.74 -22.57 -10.55
C ARG A 100 7.99 -22.64 -12.05
N ASN A 101 7.24 -21.83 -12.80
CA ASN A 101 7.40 -21.77 -14.25
C ASN A 101 8.55 -20.84 -14.67
N PHE A 102 8.86 -19.85 -13.84
CA PHE A 102 9.90 -18.88 -14.11
C PHE A 102 10.83 -18.72 -12.92
N TYR A 103 12.13 -18.66 -13.19
CA TYR A 103 13.16 -18.28 -12.24
C TYR A 103 13.78 -16.96 -12.70
N ILE A 104 13.75 -15.97 -11.82
CA ILE A 104 14.27 -14.63 -12.05
C ILE A 104 15.50 -14.47 -11.18
N PHE A 105 16.60 -14.00 -11.76
CA PHE A 105 17.84 -13.73 -11.04
C PHE A 105 18.68 -12.67 -11.77
N ASP A 106 19.53 -11.93 -11.07
CA ASP A 106 20.57 -11.09 -11.68
C ASP A 106 21.88 -11.87 -11.88
N PHE A 107 22.63 -11.50 -12.92
CA PHE A 107 23.80 -12.25 -13.40
C PHE A 107 25.05 -12.12 -12.51
N GLU A 108 25.26 -10.96 -11.87
CA GLU A 108 26.56 -10.63 -11.27
C GLU A 108 26.60 -10.77 -9.75
N GLU A 109 25.54 -10.38 -9.01
CA GLU A 109 25.62 -10.25 -7.54
C GLU A 109 24.60 -11.10 -6.77
N GLY A 110 23.55 -11.61 -7.44
CA GLY A 110 22.48 -12.35 -6.77
C GLY A 110 21.58 -11.43 -5.94
N ASP A 111 21.60 -10.13 -6.24
CA ASP A 111 20.90 -9.05 -5.56
C ASP A 111 19.39 -9.17 -5.67
N ILE A 112 18.88 -9.82 -6.72
CA ILE A 112 17.47 -10.18 -6.81
C ILE A 112 17.35 -11.62 -7.27
N ARG A 113 16.55 -12.41 -6.55
CA ARG A 113 16.15 -13.73 -7.04
C ARG A 113 14.80 -14.12 -6.51
N PHE A 114 14.00 -14.75 -7.35
CA PHE A 114 12.71 -15.32 -6.98
C PHE A 114 12.20 -16.27 -8.04
N CYS A 115 11.25 -17.11 -7.66
CA CYS A 115 10.46 -17.92 -8.59
C CYS A 115 9.05 -17.34 -8.69
N CYS A 116 8.40 -17.53 -9.84
CA CYS A 116 6.97 -17.21 -9.97
C CYS A 116 6.27 -18.19 -10.92
N LYS A 117 4.93 -18.22 -10.83
CA LYS A 117 4.08 -19.05 -11.68
C LYS A 117 3.80 -18.37 -13.02
N GLU A 118 3.59 -17.07 -13.02
CA GLU A 118 3.25 -16.31 -14.23
C GLU A 118 3.92 -14.94 -14.26
N ILE A 119 4.19 -14.47 -15.48
CA ILE A 119 4.71 -13.13 -15.74
C ILE A 119 3.80 -12.44 -16.75
N GLU A 120 3.46 -11.19 -16.47
CA GLU A 120 2.72 -10.30 -17.36
C GLU A 120 3.47 -8.98 -17.56
N VAL A 121 3.61 -8.57 -18.82
CA VAL A 121 3.95 -7.20 -19.19
C VAL A 121 2.65 -6.37 -19.15
N GLU A 122 2.41 -5.72 -18.02
CA GLU A 122 1.19 -4.92 -17.81
C GLU A 122 1.17 -3.70 -18.73
N ASP A 123 2.28 -2.96 -18.75
CA ASP A 123 2.39 -1.68 -19.46
C ASP A 123 3.81 -1.41 -19.95
N VAL A 124 3.92 -0.67 -21.06
CA VAL A 124 5.18 -0.22 -21.64
C VAL A 124 5.03 1.23 -22.09
N LEU A 125 5.77 2.13 -21.45
CA LEU A 125 5.72 3.57 -21.75
C LEU A 125 6.99 3.98 -22.47
N ASN A 126 6.85 4.68 -23.59
CA ASN A 126 7.97 5.35 -24.25
C ASN A 126 8.30 6.68 -23.55
N ARG A 127 9.45 7.27 -23.90
CA ARG A 127 9.91 8.53 -23.34
C ARG A 127 8.90 9.66 -23.38
N GLU A 128 8.21 9.86 -24.51
CA GLU A 128 7.19 10.89 -24.64
C GLU A 128 6.02 10.68 -23.68
N ALA A 129 5.54 9.44 -23.56
CA ALA A 129 4.47 9.06 -22.64
C ALA A 129 4.92 9.18 -21.18
N MET A 130 6.17 8.82 -20.86
CA MET A 130 6.76 9.01 -19.53
C MET A 130 6.80 10.50 -19.16
N GLU A 131 7.26 11.37 -20.07
CA GLU A 131 7.28 12.82 -19.82
C GLU A 131 5.86 13.41 -19.69
N ALA A 132 4.91 12.95 -20.51
CA ALA A 132 3.53 13.39 -20.42
C ALA A 132 2.88 12.97 -19.09
N LYS A 133 3.14 11.73 -18.65
CA LYS A 133 2.68 11.19 -17.37
C LYS A 133 3.31 11.93 -16.19
N ALA A 134 4.62 12.17 -16.21
CA ALA A 134 5.31 12.96 -15.20
C ALA A 134 4.79 14.41 -15.15
N LYS A 135 4.54 15.06 -16.29
CA LYS A 135 3.94 16.42 -16.33
C LYS A 135 2.52 16.44 -15.79
N LYS A 136 1.75 15.35 -15.99
CA LYS A 136 0.40 15.20 -15.43
C LYS A 136 0.46 14.97 -13.92
N GLU A 137 1.34 14.07 -13.47
CA GLU A 137 1.59 13.78 -12.05
C GLU A 137 2.12 15.01 -11.30
N VAL A 138 3.01 15.81 -11.89
CA VAL A 138 3.47 17.09 -11.31
C VAL A 138 2.34 18.12 -11.25
N LYS A 139 1.52 18.22 -12.30
CA LYS A 139 0.32 19.09 -12.29
C LYS A 139 -0.74 18.62 -11.29
N GLU A 140 -0.83 17.32 -11.04
CA GLU A 140 -1.74 16.74 -10.05
C GLU A 140 -1.17 16.85 -8.63
N SER A 141 0.15 16.73 -8.43
CA SER A 141 0.82 16.93 -7.15
C SER A 141 0.84 18.40 -6.73
N ASP A 142 1.02 19.33 -7.68
CA ASP A 142 0.91 20.77 -7.45
C ASP A 142 -0.54 21.19 -7.16
N ARG A 143 -1.53 20.45 -7.67
CA ARG A 143 -2.94 20.61 -7.29
C ARG A 143 -3.26 19.96 -5.95
N GLN A 144 -2.62 18.85 -5.60
CA GLN A 144 -2.80 18.16 -4.33
C GLN A 144 -2.15 18.93 -3.16
N SER A 145 -0.99 19.56 -3.34
CA SER A 145 -0.31 20.27 -2.24
C SER A 145 -1.08 21.51 -1.72
N SER A 146 -1.98 22.08 -2.53
CA SER A 146 -2.82 23.22 -2.13
C SER A 146 -4.29 22.85 -1.80
N GLY A 147 -4.65 21.57 -1.74
CA GLY A 147 -6.07 21.17 -1.55
C GLY A 147 -6.34 19.70 -1.19
N MET A 148 -5.31 18.92 -0.85
CA MET A 148 -5.44 17.50 -0.52
C MET A 148 -6.08 17.30 0.86
N LEU A 149 -7.21 16.60 0.89
CA LEU A 149 -8.00 16.34 2.09
C LEU A 149 -7.25 15.41 3.08
N TYR A 150 -6.62 14.37 2.55
CA TYR A 150 -5.82 13.38 3.30
C TYR A 150 -4.78 12.73 2.38
N GLN A 151 -3.78 12.10 2.99
CA GLN A 151 -2.83 11.17 2.36
C GLN A 151 -3.06 9.78 2.91
N ILE A 152 -2.83 8.74 2.12
CA ILE A 152 -2.88 7.35 2.59
C ILE A 152 -1.46 6.95 2.95
N GLU A 153 -1.26 6.54 4.20
CA GLU A 153 0.03 6.07 4.72
C GLU A 153 0.06 4.54 4.73
N THR A 154 1.27 3.96 4.76
CA THR A 154 1.37 2.52 4.90
C THR A 154 1.11 2.09 6.34
N TRP A 155 0.52 0.91 6.52
CA TRP A 155 0.39 0.30 7.84
C TRP A 155 1.74 0.12 8.55
N HIS A 156 2.81 -0.12 7.81
CA HIS A 156 4.16 -0.25 8.36
C HIS A 156 4.60 1.06 9.05
N GLU A 157 4.52 2.20 8.35
CA GLU A 157 4.95 3.50 8.86
C GLU A 157 4.18 3.90 10.14
N VAL A 158 2.85 3.74 10.13
CA VAL A 158 2.01 4.10 11.28
C VAL A 158 2.29 3.19 12.48
N ARG A 159 2.54 1.90 12.23
CA ARG A 159 2.89 0.92 13.29
C ARG A 159 4.26 1.20 13.89
N GLU A 160 5.25 1.56 13.08
CA GLU A 160 6.57 1.94 13.59
C GLU A 160 6.49 3.20 14.44
N ARG A 161 5.83 4.27 13.97
CA ARG A 161 5.61 5.49 14.77
C ARG A 161 4.89 5.20 16.09
N PHE A 162 3.86 4.37 16.05
CA PHE A 162 3.14 3.97 17.26
C PHE A 162 4.01 3.19 18.24
N ARG A 163 4.87 2.28 17.75
CA ARG A 163 5.83 1.54 18.58
C ARG A 163 6.87 2.46 19.22
N GLU A 164 7.38 3.43 18.48
CA GLU A 164 8.34 4.41 18.99
C GLU A 164 7.71 5.30 20.07
N GLU A 165 6.45 5.70 19.88
CA GLU A 165 5.78 6.65 20.75
C GLU A 165 5.06 6.03 21.95
N LEU A 166 4.54 4.81 21.84
CA LEU A 166 3.95 4.07 22.95
C LEU A 166 4.92 2.99 23.43
N ASP A 167 5.57 3.29 24.56
CA ASP A 167 6.58 2.48 25.24
C ASP A 167 6.14 1.02 25.44
N GLY A 168 6.42 0.15 24.45
CA GLY A 168 6.43 -1.33 24.45
C GLY A 168 5.18 -2.12 24.87
N ALA A 169 4.35 -1.61 25.79
CA ALA A 169 3.27 -2.33 26.47
C ALA A 169 2.03 -2.54 25.59
N VAL A 170 1.86 -1.71 24.56
CA VAL A 170 0.72 -1.73 23.63
C VAL A 170 1.06 -2.56 22.36
N CYS A 171 2.28 -3.09 22.27
CA CYS A 171 2.88 -3.61 21.04
C CYS A 171 2.39 -5.02 20.59
N ARG A 172 1.33 -5.57 21.20
CA ARG A 172 0.69 -6.85 20.79
C ARG A 172 -0.67 -6.70 20.15
N MET A 173 -1.12 -5.47 19.96
CA MET A 173 -2.49 -5.16 19.58
C MET A 173 -2.67 -5.27 18.08
N LYS A 174 -3.73 -5.97 17.67
CA LYS A 174 -4.37 -5.61 16.40
C LYS A 174 -4.82 -4.16 16.60
N PHE A 175 -4.80 -3.31 15.58
CA PHE A 175 -5.25 -1.91 15.74
C PHE A 175 -6.80 -1.89 15.82
N GLY A 176 -7.40 -2.71 16.68
CA GLY A 176 -8.84 -2.75 16.94
C GLY A 176 -9.17 -1.87 18.14
N VAL A 177 -10.38 -1.33 18.21
CA VAL A 177 -10.80 -0.49 19.34
C VAL A 177 -10.90 -1.34 20.63
N ASP A 178 -11.17 -2.63 20.50
CA ASP A 178 -11.12 -3.62 21.59
C ASP A 178 -9.72 -3.78 22.21
N ASP A 179 -8.68 -3.47 21.43
CA ASP A 179 -7.32 -3.55 21.89
C ASP A 179 -6.97 -2.32 22.75
N ILE A 180 -7.50 -1.11 22.50
CA ILE A 180 -7.13 0.11 23.25
C ILE A 180 -7.89 0.23 24.60
N ASN A 181 -8.16 -0.88 25.28
CA ASN A 181 -8.71 -0.89 26.64
C ASN A 181 -7.60 -0.92 27.69
N VAL A 182 -6.90 0.22 27.83
CA VAL A 182 -5.79 0.40 28.77
C VAL A 182 -6.19 1.25 29.98
N PRO A 183 -5.56 1.04 31.16
CA PRO A 183 -5.83 1.84 32.35
C PRO A 183 -5.66 3.34 32.07
N GLY A 184 -6.70 4.14 32.32
CA GLY A 184 -6.71 5.58 32.04
C GLY A 184 -7.53 6.00 30.82
N THR A 185 -8.12 5.05 30.09
CA THR A 185 -9.06 5.32 29.00
C THR A 185 -10.44 5.66 29.55
N ALA A 186 -10.99 6.82 29.17
CA ALA A 186 -12.38 7.17 29.47
C ALA A 186 -13.27 6.72 28.31
N MET A 187 -13.98 5.60 28.48
CA MET A 187 -15.00 5.15 27.53
C MET A 187 -16.37 5.68 27.97
N ILE A 188 -16.98 6.51 27.14
CA ILE A 188 -18.25 7.19 27.40
C ILE A 188 -19.30 6.60 26.46
N PRO A 189 -20.40 6.04 26.98
CA PRO A 189 -21.49 5.54 26.14
C PRO A 189 -22.15 6.70 25.39
N VAL A 190 -22.49 6.46 24.12
CA VAL A 190 -23.23 7.37 23.25
C VAL A 190 -24.64 6.78 23.08
N PRO A 191 -25.64 7.28 23.82
CA PRO A 191 -27.01 6.81 23.66
C PRO A 191 -27.49 7.06 22.23
N ASP A 192 -28.17 6.07 21.66
CA ASP A 192 -28.78 6.14 20.32
C ASP A 192 -27.77 6.46 19.20
N TYR A 193 -26.53 5.96 19.32
CA TYR A 193 -25.45 6.26 18.37
C TYR A 193 -25.80 5.88 16.92
N GLU A 194 -26.58 4.82 16.72
CA GLU A 194 -27.05 4.37 15.39
C GLU A 194 -27.99 5.39 14.71
N GLY A 195 -28.64 6.26 15.50
CA GLY A 195 -29.50 7.33 15.01
C GLY A 195 -28.77 8.63 14.67
N LEU A 196 -27.46 8.71 14.96
CA LEU A 196 -26.66 9.92 14.76
C LEU A 196 -25.95 9.91 13.41
N SER A 197 -25.78 11.10 12.84
CA SER A 197 -24.91 11.31 11.68
C SER A 197 -23.42 11.19 12.06
N ASP A 198 -22.58 10.94 11.06
CA ASP A 198 -21.12 10.90 11.24
C ASP A 198 -20.60 12.23 11.82
N GLU A 199 -21.17 13.37 11.40
CA GLU A 199 -20.83 14.68 11.94
C GLU A 199 -21.19 14.83 13.42
N GLU A 200 -22.34 14.32 13.84
CA GLU A 200 -22.76 14.33 15.26
C GLU A 200 -21.87 13.42 16.12
N LEU A 201 -21.51 12.24 15.60
CA LEU A 201 -20.58 11.32 16.27
C LEU A 201 -19.18 11.95 16.39
N TYR A 202 -18.70 12.60 15.33
CA TYR A 202 -17.44 13.32 15.34
C TYR A 202 -17.43 14.48 16.35
N LEU A 203 -18.51 15.27 16.43
CA LEU A 203 -18.64 16.35 17.42
C LEU A 203 -18.63 15.82 18.85
N ARG A 204 -19.28 14.67 19.11
CA ARG A 204 -19.25 14.04 20.44
C ARG A 204 -17.85 13.52 20.79
N LEU A 205 -17.18 12.89 19.82
CA LEU A 205 -15.82 12.37 19.99
C LEU A 205 -14.81 13.49 20.29
N THR A 206 -14.86 14.57 19.51
CA THR A 206 -13.97 15.73 19.67
C THR A 206 -14.35 16.64 20.85
N GLY A 207 -15.58 16.54 21.35
CA GLY A 207 -15.99 17.15 22.61
C GLY A 207 -15.20 16.68 23.83
N LEU A 208 -14.51 15.53 23.75
CA LEU A 208 -13.61 15.04 24.79
C LEU A 208 -12.30 15.84 24.87
N CYS A 209 -11.78 16.22 23.70
CA CYS A 209 -10.59 17.04 23.51
C CYS A 209 -10.54 17.41 22.03
N GLU A 210 -10.43 18.68 21.69
CA GLU A 210 -10.33 19.12 20.30
C GLU A 210 -9.01 18.60 19.68
N PRO A 211 -9.04 17.90 18.54
CA PRO A 211 -7.83 17.47 17.85
C PRO A 211 -7.07 18.66 17.27
N ALA A 212 -5.74 18.60 17.27
CA ALA A 212 -4.90 19.64 16.69
C ALA A 212 -3.66 19.04 16.00
N GLY A 213 -3.16 19.78 15.01
CA GLY A 213 -1.97 19.41 14.24
C GLY A 213 -2.20 18.22 13.32
N GLU A 214 -1.16 17.40 13.15
CA GLU A 214 -1.21 16.19 12.33
C GLU A 214 -1.98 15.07 13.01
N LEU A 215 -2.90 14.46 12.26
CA LEU A 215 -3.72 13.34 12.67
C LEU A 215 -3.50 12.14 11.76
N TYR A 216 -3.61 10.96 12.36
CA TYR A 216 -3.71 9.67 11.70
C TYR A 216 -5.09 9.08 11.98
N VAL A 217 -5.83 8.73 10.94
CA VAL A 217 -7.20 8.25 11.04
C VAL A 217 -7.29 6.85 10.48
N ILE A 218 -7.92 5.97 11.23
CA ILE A 218 -8.15 4.57 10.88
C ILE A 218 -9.66 4.34 10.95
N THR A 219 -10.21 3.82 9.85
CA THR A 219 -11.61 3.42 9.67
C THR A 219 -11.63 2.07 8.96
N ASP A 220 -12.81 1.49 8.70
CA ASP A 220 -12.92 0.15 8.09
C ASP A 220 -12.26 0.07 6.69
N ILE A 221 -12.42 1.09 5.84
CA ILE A 221 -11.76 1.19 4.53
C ILE A 221 -10.24 1.05 4.62
N CYS A 222 -9.61 1.47 5.72
CA CYS A 222 -8.15 1.39 5.89
C CYS A 222 -7.63 -0.06 5.90
N TYR A 223 -8.48 -1.05 6.16
CA TYR A 223 -8.11 -2.46 6.16
C TYR A 223 -8.33 -3.16 4.81
N LYS A 224 -8.96 -2.49 3.83
CA LYS A 224 -9.17 -3.03 2.48
C LYS A 224 -7.90 -2.91 1.64
N ASP A 225 -7.77 -3.78 0.63
CA ASP A 225 -6.59 -3.81 -0.24
C ASP A 225 -6.34 -2.47 -0.93
N GLY A 226 -5.07 -2.04 -0.91
CA GLY A 226 -4.64 -0.76 -1.48
C GLY A 226 -4.90 0.45 -0.58
N PHE A 227 -5.44 0.27 0.62
CA PHE A 227 -5.64 1.32 1.61
C PHE A 227 -4.72 1.17 2.83
N GLY A 228 -4.70 2.23 3.62
CA GLY A 228 -4.00 2.33 4.89
C GLY A 228 -4.52 3.54 5.66
N PRO A 229 -3.93 3.86 6.83
CA PRO A 229 -4.39 4.97 7.65
C PRO A 229 -4.29 6.30 6.90
N PHE A 230 -5.25 7.19 7.14
CA PHE A 230 -5.27 8.52 6.55
C PHE A 230 -4.43 9.49 7.39
N ARG A 231 -3.47 10.19 6.77
CA ARG A 231 -2.77 11.33 7.36
C ARG A 231 -3.36 12.64 6.87
N LEU A 232 -3.70 13.52 7.80
CA LEU A 232 -4.25 14.84 7.51
C LEU A 232 -3.96 15.84 8.63
N GLN A 233 -4.18 17.13 8.35
CA GLN A 233 -4.22 18.16 9.40
C GLN A 233 -5.60 18.17 10.06
N ALA A 234 -5.68 18.45 11.35
CA ALA A 234 -6.93 18.42 12.14
C ALA A 234 -8.04 19.31 11.55
N GLU A 235 -7.67 20.47 11.00
CA GLU A 235 -8.55 21.38 10.26
C GLU A 235 -9.28 20.74 9.05
N LYS A 236 -8.78 19.61 8.54
CA LYS A 236 -9.37 18.86 7.41
C LYS A 236 -10.28 17.73 7.86
N MET A 237 -10.35 17.45 9.15
CA MET A 237 -11.05 16.29 9.70
C MET A 237 -12.56 16.38 9.49
N GLU A 238 -13.17 17.53 9.75
CA GLU A 238 -14.62 17.75 9.49
C GLU A 238 -14.98 17.51 8.01
N GLN A 239 -14.09 17.93 7.10
CA GLN A 239 -14.28 17.72 5.68
C GLN A 239 -14.11 16.24 5.30
N LEU A 240 -13.19 15.49 5.94
CA LEU A 240 -13.03 14.05 5.74
C LEU A 240 -14.29 13.30 6.19
N VAL A 241 -14.78 13.58 7.40
CA VAL A 241 -16.00 12.97 7.97
C VAL A 241 -17.19 13.21 7.05
N SER A 242 -17.48 14.47 6.71
CA SER A 242 -18.65 14.82 5.88
C SER A 242 -18.62 14.29 4.45
N CYS A 243 -17.43 13.99 3.92
CA CYS A 243 -17.28 13.46 2.56
C CYS A 243 -17.03 11.95 2.51
N HIS A 244 -16.86 11.27 3.64
CA HIS A 244 -16.38 9.88 3.72
C HIS A 244 -17.25 8.92 2.91
N GLN A 245 -18.56 8.92 3.17
CA GLN A 245 -19.52 8.07 2.46
C GLN A 245 -19.52 8.30 0.95
N ARG A 246 -19.35 9.55 0.50
CA ARG A 246 -19.28 9.86 -0.93
C ARG A 246 -17.98 9.35 -1.57
N ILE A 247 -16.87 9.38 -0.83
CA ILE A 247 -15.55 8.99 -1.33
C ILE A 247 -15.39 7.47 -1.33
N PHE A 248 -15.81 6.80 -0.26
CA PHE A 248 -15.52 5.38 -0.01
C PHE A 248 -16.75 4.47 -0.06
N SER A 249 -17.95 5.03 -0.23
CA SER A 249 -19.22 4.28 -0.20
C SER A 249 -19.52 3.59 1.15
N GLU A 250 -18.94 4.07 2.25
CA GLU A 250 -19.14 3.60 3.62
C GLU A 250 -19.17 4.76 4.62
N LEU A 251 -19.91 4.61 5.73
CA LEU A 251 -19.95 5.62 6.79
C LEU A 251 -18.59 5.73 7.49
N PHE A 252 -18.25 6.91 7.97
CA PHE A 252 -17.01 7.11 8.73
C PHE A 252 -17.02 6.31 10.03
N PHE A 253 -18.17 6.29 10.72
CA PHE A 253 -18.40 5.55 11.96
C PHE A 253 -19.31 4.32 11.74
N ASP A 254 -19.07 3.55 10.66
CA ASP A 254 -19.82 2.31 10.38
C ASP A 254 -19.51 1.21 11.41
N THR A 255 -18.23 1.07 11.76
CA THR A 255 -17.74 0.11 12.76
C THR A 255 -16.87 0.82 13.80
N ASP A 256 -15.57 0.58 13.76
CA ASP A 256 -14.59 1.14 14.66
C ASP A 256 -13.85 2.28 13.94
N ALA A 257 -13.64 3.39 14.64
CA ALA A 257 -12.81 4.49 14.14
C ALA A 257 -11.78 4.91 15.19
N ILE A 258 -10.56 5.16 14.74
CA ILE A 258 -9.45 5.57 15.60
C ILE A 258 -8.81 6.82 15.00
N VAL A 259 -8.64 7.86 15.81
CA VAL A 259 -7.91 9.08 15.45
C VAL A 259 -6.73 9.21 16.40
N ILE A 260 -5.53 9.34 15.87
CA ILE A 260 -4.28 9.39 16.63
C ILE A 260 -3.60 10.73 16.36
N SER A 261 -3.21 11.42 17.43
CA SER A 261 -2.29 12.55 17.35
C SER A 261 -1.02 12.23 18.12
N PHE A 262 0.06 11.97 17.40
CA PHE A 262 1.38 11.79 18.00
C PHE A 262 1.86 13.05 18.75
N PRO A 263 1.74 14.27 18.19
CA PRO A 263 2.16 15.49 18.89
C PRO A 263 1.39 15.72 20.20
N MET A 264 0.09 15.42 20.23
CA MET A 264 -0.73 15.59 21.42
C MET A 264 -0.67 14.39 22.38
N LYS A 265 -0.03 13.28 21.96
CA LYS A 265 0.03 12.01 22.68
C LYS A 265 -1.36 11.47 23.06
N ARG A 266 -2.30 11.59 22.11
CA ARG A 266 -3.73 11.28 22.30
C ARG A 266 -4.26 10.37 21.22
N VAL A 267 -5.20 9.52 21.61
CA VAL A 267 -5.99 8.67 20.73
C VAL A 267 -7.47 8.86 21.04
N TRP A 268 -8.25 9.22 20.04
CA TRP A 268 -9.70 9.22 20.09
C TRP A 268 -10.21 7.95 19.43
N MET A 269 -11.25 7.36 20.00
CA MET A 269 -11.82 6.11 19.51
C MET A 269 -13.33 6.20 19.46
N PHE A 270 -13.92 5.61 18.43
CA PHE A 270 -15.31 5.22 18.40
C PHE A 270 -15.36 3.70 18.26
N HIS A 271 -16.14 3.05 19.12
CA HIS A 271 -16.38 1.61 19.11
C HIS A 271 -17.76 1.32 18.55
N HIS A 272 -17.87 0.29 17.71
CA HIS A 272 -19.12 -0.15 17.10
C HIS A 272 -20.25 -0.49 18.09
N SER A 273 -19.96 -0.70 19.39
CA SER A 273 -20.99 -0.86 20.43
C SER A 273 -21.51 0.46 21.01
N GLY A 274 -21.21 1.59 20.38
CA GLY A 274 -21.73 2.91 20.78
C GLY A 274 -20.96 3.57 21.92
N TYR A 275 -19.63 3.43 21.93
CA TYR A 275 -18.77 4.10 22.91
C TYR A 275 -17.78 5.04 22.22
N ILE A 276 -17.54 6.20 22.82
CA ILE A 276 -16.42 7.06 22.44
C ILE A 276 -15.37 7.06 23.54
N GLY A 277 -14.11 7.11 23.13
CA GLY A 277 -12.95 7.00 24.01
C GLY A 277 -11.95 8.11 23.76
N LEU A 278 -11.29 8.56 24.83
CA LEU A 278 -10.06 9.33 24.74
C LEU A 278 -9.01 8.65 25.60
N PHE A 279 -7.88 8.32 24.99
CA PHE A 279 -6.72 7.73 25.63
C PHE A 279 -5.51 8.67 25.53
N CYS A 280 -4.88 8.95 26.68
CA CYS A 280 -3.65 9.71 26.79
C CYS A 280 -2.52 8.75 27.19
N TYR A 281 -1.56 8.50 26.29
CA TYR A 281 -0.57 7.44 26.49
C TYR A 281 0.76 7.89 27.10
N LYS A 282 0.93 9.20 27.30
CA LYS A 282 2.06 9.78 28.02
C LYS A 282 1.52 11.01 28.75
N ASN A 283 1.47 10.96 30.07
CA ASN A 283 1.25 12.15 30.87
C ASN A 283 2.52 12.99 30.82
N ASP A 284 2.38 14.31 30.69
CA ASP A 284 3.41 15.24 31.15
C ASP A 284 3.48 15.24 32.69
#